data_AF-A0AAU6GM63-F1
#
_entry.id   AF-A0AAU6GM63-F1
#
_cell.length_a   1.000
_cell.length_b   1.000
_cell.length_c   1.000
_cell.angle_alpha   90.00
_cell.angle_beta   90.00
_cell.angle_gamma   90.00
#
_symmetry.space_group_name_H-M   'P 1'
#
loop_
_entity.id
_entity.type
_entity.pdbx_description
1 polymer ?
#
loop_
_entity_poly.entity_id
_entity_poly.type
_entity_poly.pdbx_seq_one_letter_code
_entity_poly.pdbx_strand_id
1 'polypeptide(L)'
;MSDLMPQLAATDLSGLADRAGTWFATGRGRVFVRRYARHSDFIRAAVRSGTGRDRAALLTFHPDAYSLAPTWLAAIAQAAPESADHRHPSVPTGSVRLLARMTPDHRNGIPRLRDGSVSWSIPGAAARVWPTGRLELRSTTGRVLAGQLEGSQWDQFQVAAVADAGLRLLCAPEAQHMTRTGEPSGWSRPYDRPGNTSNGRERKGGQLYDGSTTSSCSCGWTTTSPSQLGARAMAERHRLDATVQTPAGDRPPHA
;
A
#
# COMPACT_ATOMS: atom_id res chain seq x y z
N MET A 1 -29.72 -2.71 -20.19
CA MET A 1 -29.69 -1.72 -19.10
C MET A 1 -28.50 -2.06 -18.22
N SER A 2 -27.39 -1.36 -18.40
CA SER A 2 -26.24 -1.51 -17.51
C SER A 2 -26.55 -0.72 -16.25
N ASP A 3 -26.96 -1.41 -15.17
CA ASP A 3 -27.08 -0.79 -13.86
C ASP A 3 -25.73 -0.14 -13.53
N LEU A 4 -25.74 1.18 -13.39
CA LEU A 4 -24.58 1.97 -12.98
C LEU A 4 -24.27 1.60 -11.52
N MET A 5 -23.37 0.63 -11.34
CA MET A 5 -22.89 0.28 -10.01
C MET A 5 -22.19 1.49 -9.37
N PRO A 6 -22.51 1.85 -8.12
CA PRO A 6 -21.87 2.97 -7.44
C PRO A 6 -20.36 2.73 -7.26
N GLN A 7 -19.57 3.79 -7.38
CA GLN A 7 -18.13 3.73 -7.13
C GLN A 7 -17.84 3.72 -5.62
N LEU A 8 -16.95 2.84 -5.17
CA LEU A 8 -16.61 2.75 -3.74
C LEU A 8 -15.83 3.97 -3.26
N ALA A 9 -14.94 4.51 -4.11
CA ALA A 9 -14.12 5.66 -3.77
C ALA A 9 -15.01 6.84 -3.37
N ALA A 10 -14.77 7.42 -2.19
CA ALA A 10 -15.54 8.49 -1.58
C ALA A 10 -16.97 8.17 -1.09
N THR A 11 -17.39 6.89 -1.07
CA THR A 11 -18.68 6.54 -0.45
C THR A 11 -18.58 6.60 1.08
N ASP A 12 -19.48 7.36 1.72
CA ASP A 12 -19.71 7.27 3.15
C ASP A 12 -20.50 6.00 3.49
N LEU A 13 -19.80 5.00 4.01
CA LEU A 13 -20.41 3.72 4.38
C LEU A 13 -21.24 3.81 5.68
N SER A 14 -21.06 4.88 6.47
CA SER A 14 -21.85 5.11 7.69
C SER A 14 -23.31 5.47 7.39
N GLY A 15 -23.59 5.96 6.17
CA GLY A 15 -24.94 6.25 5.69
C GLY A 15 -25.73 5.02 5.22
N LEU A 16 -25.12 3.84 5.15
CA LEU A 16 -25.83 2.62 4.74
C LEU A 16 -26.92 2.26 5.75
N ALA A 17 -28.10 1.89 5.25
CA ALA A 17 -29.19 1.38 6.07
C ALA A 17 -28.83 0.03 6.71
N ASP A 18 -29.37 -0.24 7.92
CA ASP A 18 -29.15 -1.51 8.62
C ASP A 18 -29.54 -2.69 7.73
N ARG A 19 -28.64 -3.66 7.60
CA ARG A 19 -28.77 -4.89 6.82
C ARG A 19 -28.97 -4.68 5.31
N ALA A 20 -28.90 -3.46 4.79
CA ALA A 20 -28.88 -3.21 3.35
C ALA A 20 -27.50 -3.59 2.78
N GLY A 21 -27.50 -4.45 1.76
CA GLY A 21 -26.30 -4.88 1.06
C GLY A 21 -26.18 -4.16 -0.27
N THR A 22 -25.03 -3.54 -0.53
CA THR A 22 -24.78 -2.81 -1.78
C THR A 22 -23.49 -3.30 -2.43
N TRP A 23 -23.52 -3.45 -3.75
CA TRP A 23 -22.33 -3.72 -4.55
C TRP A 23 -21.71 -2.41 -5.03
N PHE A 24 -20.42 -2.27 -4.82
CA PHE A 24 -19.63 -1.15 -5.30
C PHE A 24 -18.60 -1.61 -6.33
N ALA A 25 -18.37 -0.77 -7.32
CA ALA A 25 -17.27 -0.90 -8.26
C ALA A 25 -15.99 -0.29 -7.67
N THR A 26 -14.85 -0.89 -8.01
CA THR A 26 -13.51 -0.32 -7.83
C THR A 26 -12.78 -0.35 -9.17
N GLY A 27 -11.56 0.17 -9.22
CA GLY A 27 -10.74 0.15 -10.45
C GLY A 27 -10.45 -1.25 -11.00
N ARG A 28 -10.51 -2.31 -10.18
CA ARG A 28 -10.15 -3.68 -10.59
C ARG A 28 -11.04 -4.78 -10.04
N GLY A 29 -12.09 -4.46 -9.30
CA GLY A 29 -12.92 -5.48 -8.67
C GLY A 29 -14.26 -4.96 -8.15
N ARG A 30 -15.05 -5.89 -7.63
CA ARG A 30 -16.33 -5.59 -6.99
C ARG A 30 -16.25 -5.85 -5.50
N VAL A 31 -16.83 -4.93 -4.73
CA VAL A 31 -16.90 -5.04 -3.27
C VAL A 31 -18.36 -5.03 -2.86
N PHE A 32 -18.79 -6.05 -2.15
CA PHE A 32 -20.09 -6.06 -1.50
C PHE A 32 -19.93 -5.53 -0.08
N VAL A 33 -20.76 -4.58 0.30
CA VAL A 33 -20.74 -3.99 1.64
C VAL A 33 -22.12 -4.10 2.27
N ARG A 34 -22.15 -4.49 3.54
CA ARG A 34 -23.38 -4.56 4.33
C ARG A 34 -23.12 -4.04 5.74
N ARG A 35 -23.92 -3.06 6.17
CA ARG A 35 -23.90 -2.56 7.55
C ARG A 35 -24.83 -3.37 8.43
N TYR A 36 -24.43 -3.56 9.67
CA TYR A 36 -25.24 -4.08 10.77
C TYR A 36 -25.20 -3.01 11.86
N ALA A 37 -26.35 -2.50 12.29
CA ALA A 37 -26.45 -1.41 13.27
C ALA A 37 -27.40 -1.73 14.44
N ARG A 38 -28.16 -2.84 14.38
CA ARG A 38 -29.22 -3.14 15.36
C ARG A 38 -28.74 -3.52 16.77
N HIS A 39 -27.59 -4.20 16.90
CA HIS A 39 -27.07 -4.71 18.17
C HIS A 39 -25.61 -4.35 18.41
N SER A 40 -24.86 -4.23 17.33
CA SER A 40 -23.51 -3.67 17.28
C SER A 40 -23.37 -2.99 15.93
N ASP A 41 -22.81 -1.79 15.91
CA ASP A 41 -22.55 -1.08 14.64
C ASP A 41 -21.24 -1.60 14.05
N PHE A 42 -21.34 -2.29 12.93
CA PHE A 42 -20.21 -2.74 12.14
C PHE A 42 -20.59 -2.91 10.68
N ILE A 43 -19.59 -2.80 9.80
CA ILE A 43 -19.72 -3.10 8.39
C ILE A 43 -19.01 -4.41 8.09
N ARG A 44 -19.68 -5.32 7.37
CA ARG A 44 -19.00 -6.43 6.69
C ARG A 44 -18.84 -6.10 5.22
N ALA A 45 -17.63 -6.29 4.73
CA ALA A 45 -17.31 -6.13 3.32
C ALA A 45 -16.71 -7.41 2.75
N ALA A 46 -17.15 -7.81 1.57
CA ALA A 46 -16.60 -8.93 0.82
C ALA A 46 -16.00 -8.41 -0.49
N VAL A 47 -14.72 -8.68 -0.71
CA VAL A 47 -14.00 -8.34 -1.93
C VAL A 47 -14.00 -9.56 -2.85
N ARG A 48 -14.36 -9.39 -4.12
CA ARG A 48 -14.32 -10.45 -5.12
C ARG A 48 -12.94 -10.59 -5.74
N SER A 49 -12.63 -11.78 -6.24
CA SER A 49 -11.50 -12.01 -7.15
C SER A 49 -11.66 -11.21 -8.46
N GLY A 50 -10.59 -11.10 -9.25
CA GLY A 50 -10.62 -10.41 -10.55
C GLY A 50 -11.69 -10.96 -11.51
N THR A 51 -11.92 -12.28 -11.48
CA THR A 51 -13.01 -12.94 -12.24
C THR A 51 -14.42 -12.67 -11.69
N GLY A 52 -14.54 -12.08 -10.49
CA GLY A 52 -15.81 -11.73 -9.86
C GLY A 52 -16.57 -12.91 -9.24
N ARG A 53 -16.12 -14.15 -9.44
CA ARG A 53 -16.80 -15.38 -9.01
C ARG A 53 -16.60 -15.67 -7.53
N ASP A 54 -15.34 -15.67 -7.12
CA ASP A 54 -14.94 -16.10 -5.78
C ASP A 54 -14.77 -14.92 -4.84
N ARG A 55 -14.84 -15.18 -3.52
CA ARG A 55 -14.54 -14.17 -2.52
C ARG A 55 -13.04 -14.19 -2.26
N ALA A 56 -12.35 -13.09 -2.54
CA ALA A 56 -10.93 -12.95 -2.30
C ALA A 56 -10.62 -12.44 -0.88
N ALA A 57 -11.55 -11.71 -0.26
CA ALA A 57 -11.39 -11.28 1.13
C ALA A 57 -12.73 -11.03 1.83
N LEU A 58 -12.73 -11.16 3.15
CA LEU A 58 -13.84 -10.82 4.05
C LEU A 58 -13.33 -9.92 5.17
N LEU A 59 -13.94 -8.75 5.33
CA LEU A 59 -13.49 -7.72 6.26
C LEU A 59 -14.62 -7.28 7.18
N THR A 60 -14.25 -6.89 8.40
CA THR A 60 -15.16 -6.29 9.37
C THR A 60 -14.59 -4.96 9.84
N PHE A 61 -15.38 -3.89 9.72
CA PHE A 61 -15.03 -2.55 10.15
C PHE A 61 -15.93 -2.14 11.30
N HIS A 62 -15.33 -1.52 12.30
CA HIS A 62 -16.04 -0.85 13.38
C HIS A 62 -16.13 0.66 13.08
N PRO A 63 -16.99 1.43 13.78
CA PRO A 63 -17.30 2.82 13.43
C PRO A 63 -16.08 3.74 13.34
N ASP A 64 -15.06 3.48 14.17
CA ASP A 64 -13.76 4.16 14.19
C ASP A 64 -12.95 4.02 12.90
N ALA A 65 -13.24 2.99 12.09
CA ALA A 65 -12.58 2.68 10.83
C ALA A 65 -13.42 2.99 9.58
N TYR A 66 -14.66 3.48 9.72
CA TYR A 66 -15.58 3.69 8.59
C TYR A 66 -15.03 4.67 7.55
N SER A 67 -14.39 5.75 7.98
CA SER A 67 -13.79 6.73 7.08
C SER A 67 -12.59 6.18 6.29
N LEU A 68 -11.94 5.13 6.78
CA LEU A 68 -10.79 4.50 6.14
C LEU A 68 -11.20 3.31 5.26
N ALA A 69 -12.38 2.74 5.50
CA ALA A 69 -12.84 1.51 4.86
C ALA A 69 -12.90 1.58 3.32
N PRO A 70 -13.45 2.63 2.68
CA PRO A 70 -13.49 2.70 1.22
C PRO A 70 -12.11 2.60 0.57
N THR A 71 -11.14 3.35 1.09
CA THR A 71 -9.79 3.41 0.54
C THR A 71 -9.06 2.07 0.72
N TRP A 72 -9.19 1.44 1.88
CA TRP A 72 -8.54 0.14 2.11
C TRP A 72 -9.20 -0.98 1.30
N LEU A 73 -10.53 -0.99 1.20
CA LEU A 73 -11.27 -1.95 0.38
C LEU A 73 -10.94 -1.82 -1.12
N ALA A 74 -10.77 -0.61 -1.62
CA ALA A 74 -10.29 -0.36 -2.98
C ALA A 74 -8.87 -0.93 -3.19
N ALA A 75 -7.96 -0.74 -2.24
CA ALA A 75 -6.61 -1.30 -2.31
C ALA A 75 -6.61 -2.83 -2.29
N ILE A 76 -7.46 -3.45 -1.46
CA ILE A 76 -7.61 -4.91 -1.43
C ILE A 76 -8.17 -5.42 -2.75
N ALA A 77 -9.19 -4.76 -3.31
CA ALA A 77 -9.74 -5.12 -4.61
C ALA A 77 -8.72 -4.96 -5.75
N GLN A 78 -7.85 -3.95 -5.68
CA GLN A 78 -6.77 -3.74 -6.66
C GLN A 78 -5.70 -4.83 -6.61
N ALA A 79 -5.41 -5.35 -5.41
CA ALA A 79 -4.42 -6.38 -5.15
C ALA A 79 -4.97 -7.81 -5.21
N ALA A 80 -6.30 -7.96 -5.29
CA ALA A 80 -6.95 -9.27 -5.28
C ALA A 80 -6.45 -10.16 -6.43
N PRO A 81 -6.27 -11.47 -6.20
CA PRO A 81 -5.92 -12.41 -7.24
C PRO A 81 -7.07 -12.57 -8.25
N GLU A 82 -6.74 -13.04 -9.46
CA GLU A 82 -7.73 -13.29 -10.52
C GLU A 82 -8.76 -14.37 -10.11
N SER A 83 -8.34 -15.35 -9.31
CA SER A 83 -9.18 -16.43 -8.75
C SER A 83 -8.88 -16.65 -7.27
N ALA A 84 -9.86 -17.16 -6.51
CA ALA A 84 -9.64 -17.57 -5.11
C ALA A 84 -10.09 -19.03 -4.90
N ASP A 85 -9.14 -19.93 -4.65
CA ASP A 85 -9.35 -21.35 -4.33
C ASP A 85 -9.33 -21.53 -2.83
N HIS A 86 -10.53 -21.74 -2.28
CA HIS A 86 -10.75 -21.94 -0.85
C HIS A 86 -10.35 -23.34 -0.35
N ARG A 87 -9.94 -24.26 -1.23
CA ARG A 87 -9.55 -25.62 -0.83
C ARG A 87 -8.20 -25.66 -0.11
N HIS A 88 -7.34 -24.65 -0.32
CA HIS A 88 -6.00 -24.57 0.27
C HIS A 88 -5.74 -23.18 0.90
N PRO A 89 -6.37 -22.83 2.02
CA PRO A 89 -6.22 -21.50 2.61
C PRO A 89 -4.84 -21.33 3.27
N SER A 90 -3.81 -21.01 2.48
CA SER A 90 -2.50 -20.65 2.99
C SER A 90 -1.95 -19.44 2.24
N VAL A 91 -1.45 -18.48 3.01
CA VAL A 91 -0.74 -17.31 2.50
C VAL A 91 0.75 -17.52 2.72
N PRO A 92 1.61 -17.33 1.70
CA PRO A 92 3.05 -17.49 1.84
C PRO A 92 3.64 -16.36 2.69
N THR A 93 3.70 -16.52 4.01
CA THR A 93 4.11 -15.47 4.95
C THR A 93 5.60 -15.17 4.98
N GLY A 94 6.45 -16.16 4.72
CA GLY A 94 7.91 -16.04 4.86
C GLY A 94 8.53 -14.91 4.02
N SER A 95 8.00 -14.70 2.81
CA SER A 95 8.52 -13.69 1.88
C SER A 95 7.85 -12.32 1.99
N VAL A 96 6.65 -12.23 2.59
CA VAL A 96 5.96 -10.95 2.82
C VAL A 96 6.82 -10.02 3.67
N ARG A 97 7.59 -10.59 4.60
CA ARG A 97 8.60 -9.89 5.42
C ARG A 97 9.51 -8.97 4.60
N LEU A 98 9.97 -9.40 3.43
CA LEU A 98 10.99 -8.70 2.65
C LEU A 98 10.42 -7.58 1.77
N LEU A 99 9.09 -7.53 1.62
CA LEU A 99 8.44 -6.75 0.56
C LEU A 99 7.68 -5.51 1.03
N ALA A 100 7.36 -5.42 2.33
CA ALA A 100 6.67 -4.25 2.89
C ALA A 100 7.55 -2.99 2.78
N ARG A 101 7.16 -2.06 1.90
CA ARG A 101 7.96 -0.88 1.50
C ARG A 101 7.93 0.23 2.56
N MET A 102 6.97 0.15 3.47
CA MET A 102 6.75 1.11 4.55
C MET A 102 7.69 0.92 5.75
N THR A 103 8.69 0.04 5.70
CA THR A 103 9.62 -0.14 6.83
C THR A 103 10.97 0.53 6.56
N PRO A 104 11.58 1.24 7.54
CA PRO A 104 12.82 1.99 7.32
C PRO A 104 14.00 1.07 6.96
N ASP A 105 14.09 -0.08 7.65
CA ASP A 105 15.28 -0.94 7.59
C ASP A 105 15.05 -2.28 6.88
N HIS A 106 13.86 -2.56 6.33
CA HIS A 106 13.44 -3.90 5.89
C HIS A 106 13.57 -5.01 6.98
N ARG A 107 13.90 -4.64 8.23
CA ARG A 107 14.20 -5.55 9.34
C ARG A 107 13.00 -5.85 10.24
N ASN A 108 11.89 -5.12 10.07
CA ASN A 108 10.67 -5.40 10.82
C ASN A 108 9.89 -6.51 10.10
N GLY A 109 9.77 -7.67 10.74
CA GLY A 109 9.08 -8.84 10.18
C GLY A 109 9.64 -10.16 10.67
N ILE A 110 10.10 -10.24 11.92
CA ILE A 110 10.54 -11.52 12.52
C ILE A 110 9.30 -12.41 12.63
N PRO A 111 9.22 -13.53 11.89
CA PRO A 111 8.12 -14.47 12.03
C PRO A 111 8.10 -14.96 13.47
N ARG A 112 6.94 -14.85 14.12
CA ARG A 112 6.80 -15.36 15.48
C ARG A 112 6.76 -16.89 15.42
N LEU A 113 7.73 -17.52 16.09
CA LEU A 113 7.85 -18.99 16.14
C LEU A 113 6.57 -19.68 16.63
N ARG A 114 5.76 -18.99 17.45
CA ARG A 114 4.55 -19.54 18.05
C ARG A 114 3.38 -19.73 17.08
N ASP A 115 3.18 -18.80 16.16
CA ASP A 115 1.97 -18.76 15.31
C ASP A 115 2.26 -18.49 13.82
N GLY A 116 3.54 -18.40 13.44
CA GLY A 116 3.95 -18.13 12.06
C GLY A 116 3.56 -16.74 11.55
N SER A 117 3.02 -15.87 12.40
CA SER A 117 2.61 -14.53 12.02
C SER A 117 3.82 -13.62 11.80
N VAL A 118 3.70 -12.72 10.84
CA VAL A 118 4.67 -11.67 10.55
C VAL A 118 4.08 -10.35 11.01
N SER A 119 4.89 -9.50 11.65
CA SER A 119 4.46 -8.20 12.15
C SER A 119 5.41 -7.10 11.73
N TRP A 120 4.85 -5.94 11.40
CA TRP A 120 5.57 -4.72 11.08
C TRP A 120 5.10 -3.61 12.00
N SER A 121 6.01 -2.71 12.32
CA SER A 121 5.69 -1.45 13.00
C SER A 121 6.36 -0.30 12.27
N ILE A 122 5.64 0.80 12.24
CA ILE A 122 6.04 2.11 11.72
C ILE A 122 5.55 3.16 12.72
N PRO A 123 6.04 4.40 12.67
CA PRO A 123 5.53 5.45 13.55
C PRO A 123 4.00 5.60 13.40
N GLY A 124 3.31 5.43 14.52
CA GLY A 124 1.84 5.56 14.59
C GLY A 124 1.03 4.32 14.20
N ALA A 125 1.62 3.25 13.64
CA ALA A 125 0.86 2.07 13.25
C ALA A 125 1.67 0.76 13.27
N ALA A 126 0.95 -0.37 13.40
CA ALA A 126 1.49 -1.70 13.29
C ALA A 126 0.56 -2.57 12.43
N ALA A 127 1.15 -3.54 11.73
CA ALA A 127 0.43 -4.54 10.95
C ALA A 127 0.87 -5.94 11.38
N ARG A 128 -0.06 -6.89 11.29
CA ARG A 128 0.17 -8.30 11.55
C ARG A 128 -0.58 -9.14 10.53
N VAL A 129 0.14 -10.09 9.93
CA VAL A 129 -0.40 -11.05 8.96
C VAL A 129 -0.13 -12.46 9.48
N TRP A 130 -1.15 -13.31 9.48
CA TRP A 130 -1.02 -14.74 9.83
C TRP A 130 -0.98 -15.61 8.56
N PRO A 131 -0.39 -16.83 8.64
CA PRO A 131 -0.37 -17.78 7.51
C PRO A 131 -1.76 -18.16 7.01
N THR A 132 -2.78 -18.05 7.87
CA THR A 132 -4.17 -18.29 7.51
C THR A 132 -4.74 -17.24 6.57
N GLY A 133 -4.07 -16.10 6.34
CA GLY A 133 -4.58 -14.95 5.61
C GLY A 133 -5.29 -13.92 6.49
N ARG A 134 -5.35 -14.13 7.82
CA ARG A 134 -5.82 -13.11 8.74
C ARG A 134 -4.87 -11.91 8.69
N LEU A 135 -5.45 -10.72 8.67
CA LEU A 135 -4.78 -9.43 8.72
C LEU A 135 -5.32 -8.61 9.88
N GLU A 136 -4.42 -7.93 10.58
CA GLU A 136 -4.78 -7.00 11.63
C GLU A 136 -3.79 -5.83 11.64
N LEU A 137 -4.30 -4.63 11.38
CA LEU A 137 -3.54 -3.41 11.41
C LEU A 137 -4.14 -2.49 12.47
N ARG A 138 -3.28 -1.89 13.28
CA ARG A 138 -3.66 -1.06 14.42
C ARG A 138 -2.89 0.24 14.39
N SER A 139 -3.57 1.35 14.55
CA SER A 139 -2.94 2.63 14.86
C SER A 139 -2.65 2.73 16.36
N THR A 140 -1.71 3.60 16.74
CA THR A 140 -1.47 3.95 18.15
C THR A 140 -2.61 4.77 18.76
N THR A 141 -3.49 5.34 17.94
CA THR A 141 -4.67 6.11 18.35
C THR A 141 -5.92 5.24 18.56
N GLY A 142 -5.81 3.92 18.36
CA GLY A 142 -6.86 2.95 18.67
C GLY A 142 -7.67 2.46 17.46
N ARG A 143 -7.54 3.07 16.28
CA ARG A 143 -8.21 2.59 15.05
C ARG A 143 -7.67 1.23 14.62
N VAL A 144 -8.57 0.32 14.23
CA VAL A 144 -8.21 -1.04 13.77
C VAL A 144 -8.79 -1.34 12.39
N LEU A 145 -7.94 -1.87 11.51
CA LEU A 145 -8.31 -2.44 10.22
C LEU A 145 -8.02 -3.95 10.26
N ALA A 146 -9.07 -4.78 10.20
CA ALA A 146 -8.93 -6.22 10.30
C ALA A 146 -9.75 -6.95 9.23
N GLY A 147 -9.24 -8.10 8.81
CA GLY A 147 -9.89 -8.90 7.79
C GLY A 147 -9.22 -10.25 7.57
N GLN A 148 -9.80 -10.98 6.63
CA GLN A 148 -9.36 -12.30 6.21
C GLN A 148 -9.18 -12.26 4.70
N LEU A 149 -7.94 -12.47 4.24
CA LEU A 149 -7.66 -12.80 2.85
C LEU A 149 -7.99 -14.27 2.64
N GLU A 150 -8.77 -14.56 1.60
CA GLU A 150 -9.29 -15.89 1.34
C GLU A 150 -8.76 -16.41 0.01
N GLY A 151 -8.49 -17.71 -0.02
CA GLY A 151 -7.93 -18.42 -1.18
C GLY A 151 -6.40 -18.55 -1.14
N SER A 152 -5.89 -19.60 -1.80
CA SER A 152 -4.45 -19.91 -1.89
C SER A 152 -3.65 -18.97 -2.80
N GLN A 153 -4.32 -18.22 -3.68
CA GLN A 153 -3.68 -17.47 -4.78
C GLN A 153 -3.15 -16.11 -4.35
N TRP A 154 -3.36 -15.72 -3.08
CA TRP A 154 -2.71 -14.55 -2.54
C TRP A 154 -1.21 -14.77 -2.49
N ASP A 155 -0.48 -14.09 -3.36
CA ASP A 155 0.97 -14.12 -3.33
C ASP A 155 1.53 -13.13 -2.30
N GLN A 156 2.82 -13.26 -2.03
CA GLN A 156 3.56 -12.43 -1.09
C GLN A 156 3.54 -10.92 -1.43
N PHE A 157 3.48 -10.55 -2.71
CA PHE A 157 3.49 -9.16 -3.16
C PHE A 157 2.11 -8.52 -2.99
N GLN A 158 1.05 -9.26 -3.31
CA GLN A 158 -0.33 -8.83 -3.11
C GLN A 158 -0.63 -8.61 -1.62
N VAL A 159 -0.20 -9.55 -0.77
CA VAL A 159 -0.36 -9.44 0.69
C VAL A 159 0.42 -8.25 1.23
N ALA A 160 1.67 -8.06 0.78
CA ALA A 160 2.47 -6.90 1.16
C ALA A 160 1.83 -5.58 0.70
N ALA A 161 1.26 -5.53 -0.51
CA ALA A 161 0.57 -4.35 -1.02
C ALA A 161 -0.67 -3.99 -0.17
N VAL A 162 -1.45 -4.99 0.26
CA VAL A 162 -2.62 -4.78 1.15
C VAL A 162 -2.18 -4.26 2.52
N ALA A 163 -1.13 -4.86 3.09
CA ALA A 163 -0.59 -4.44 4.38
C ALA A 163 -0.01 -3.01 4.31
N ASP A 164 0.76 -2.70 3.26
CA ASP A 164 1.32 -1.37 3.01
C ASP A 164 0.21 -0.33 2.85
N ALA A 165 -0.85 -0.63 2.09
CA ALA A 165 -1.98 0.26 1.90
C ALA A 165 -2.71 0.57 3.21
N GLY A 166 -2.96 -0.44 4.04
CA GLY A 166 -3.60 -0.23 5.34
C GLY A 166 -2.70 0.49 6.34
N LEU A 167 -1.39 0.21 6.33
CA LEU A 167 -0.41 0.93 7.15
C LEU A 167 -0.37 2.43 6.80
N ARG A 168 -0.46 2.79 5.52
CA ARG A 168 -0.50 4.20 5.08
C ARG A 168 -1.70 4.96 5.61
N LEU A 169 -2.85 4.28 5.73
CA LEU A 169 -4.07 4.88 6.27
C LEU A 169 -4.00 5.11 7.77
N LEU A 170 -3.18 4.35 8.49
CA LEU A 170 -3.12 4.35 9.95
C LEU A 170 -1.88 5.05 10.52
N CYS A 171 -0.83 5.26 9.72
CA CYS A 171 0.41 5.83 10.20
C CYS A 171 0.34 7.33 10.41
N ALA A 172 1.31 7.85 11.18
CA ALA A 172 1.50 9.29 11.30
C ALA A 172 1.83 9.91 9.92
N PRO A 173 1.41 11.15 9.62
CA PRO A 173 1.65 11.78 8.32
C PRO A 173 3.12 11.73 7.87
N GLU A 174 4.06 11.86 8.81
CA GLU A 174 5.50 11.82 8.53
C GLU A 174 5.96 10.42 8.08
N ALA A 175 5.24 9.37 8.48
CA ALA A 175 5.48 7.98 8.08
C ALA A 175 4.79 7.60 6.75
N GLN A 176 3.96 8.47 6.16
CA GLN A 176 3.38 8.26 4.82
C GLN A 176 4.39 8.55 3.70
N HIS A 177 5.42 9.34 3.99
CA HIS A 177 6.44 9.77 3.03
C HIS A 177 7.83 9.26 3.42
N MET A 178 7.94 7.94 3.59
CA MET A 178 9.23 7.31 3.82
C MET A 178 10.08 7.32 2.56
N THR A 179 11.13 8.13 2.57
CA THR A 179 12.07 8.28 1.45
C THR A 179 13.29 7.39 1.60
N ARG A 180 13.81 6.93 0.46
CA ARG A 180 15.00 6.09 0.32
C ARG A 180 15.89 6.65 -0.76
N THR A 181 17.18 6.43 -0.62
CA THR A 181 18.18 6.76 -1.62
C THR A 181 18.94 5.48 -1.94
N GLY A 182 18.99 5.11 -3.22
CA GLY A 182 19.75 3.97 -3.70
C GLY A 182 21.25 4.19 -3.60
N GLU A 183 21.99 3.16 -3.97
CA GLU A 183 23.42 3.31 -4.22
C GLU A 183 23.64 3.98 -5.59
N PRO A 184 24.78 4.65 -5.80
CA PRO A 184 25.14 5.15 -7.12
C PRO A 184 25.10 4.00 -8.13
N SER A 185 24.33 4.16 -9.21
CA SER A 185 24.10 3.12 -10.21
C SER A 185 23.95 3.76 -11.58
N GLY A 186 24.64 3.23 -12.58
CA GLY A 186 24.50 3.68 -13.96
C GLY A 186 25.81 3.50 -14.71
N TRP A 187 25.70 3.14 -15.99
CA TRP A 187 26.85 2.93 -16.86
C TRP A 187 26.81 3.98 -17.95
N SER A 188 27.79 4.88 -17.98
CA SER A 188 27.97 5.79 -19.11
C SER A 188 29.15 5.32 -19.94
N ARG A 189 29.00 5.34 -21.27
CA ARG A 189 30.15 5.23 -22.16
C ARG A 189 30.73 6.63 -22.35
N PRO A 190 32.05 6.78 -22.49
CA PRO A 190 32.68 8.06 -22.83
C PRO A 190 32.08 8.76 -24.07
N TYR A 191 31.42 7.99 -24.95
CA TYR A 191 30.72 8.48 -26.14
C TYR A 191 29.38 9.20 -25.85
N ASP A 192 28.73 8.92 -24.72
CA ASP A 192 27.39 9.46 -24.40
C ASP A 192 27.44 10.88 -23.80
N ARG A 193 28.64 11.48 -23.66
CA ARG A 193 28.81 12.82 -23.08
C ARG A 193 28.51 13.93 -24.10
N PRO A 194 27.68 14.94 -23.74
CA PRO A 194 27.48 16.11 -24.57
C PRO A 194 28.79 16.89 -24.73
N GLY A 195 29.23 17.12 -25.97
CA GLY A 195 30.48 17.84 -26.28
C GLY A 195 31.64 16.97 -26.76
N ASN A 196 31.49 15.64 -26.81
CA ASN A 196 32.51 14.77 -27.39
C ASN A 196 32.45 14.83 -28.93
N THR A 197 33.37 15.59 -29.54
CA THR A 197 33.51 15.75 -31.00
C THR A 197 34.64 14.88 -31.57
N SER A 198 35.12 13.88 -30.83
CA SER A 198 36.29 13.09 -31.25
C SER A 198 35.98 12.16 -32.42
N ASN A 199 36.53 12.51 -33.58
CA ASN A 199 36.61 11.64 -34.75
C ASN A 199 37.55 10.47 -34.45
N GLY A 200 36.99 9.34 -34.00
CA GLY A 200 37.52 7.99 -34.18
C GLY A 200 38.97 7.75 -33.75
N ARG A 201 39.17 7.37 -32.48
CA ARG A 201 40.15 6.36 -31.96
C ARG A 201 40.35 6.53 -30.44
N GLU A 202 39.27 6.64 -29.67
CA GLU A 202 39.40 6.48 -28.22
C GLU A 202 39.25 4.99 -27.87
N ARG A 203 40.24 4.52 -27.10
CA ARG A 203 40.44 3.14 -26.66
C ARG A 203 39.16 2.58 -26.04
N LYS A 204 39.05 1.24 -25.97
CA LYS A 204 38.06 0.48 -25.16
C LYS A 204 38.01 0.99 -23.71
N GLY A 205 37.45 2.18 -23.48
CA GLY A 205 37.27 2.78 -22.19
C GLY A 205 36.22 1.95 -21.48
N GLY A 206 36.60 1.36 -20.35
CA GLY A 206 35.67 0.61 -19.52
C GLY A 206 34.43 1.44 -19.21
N GLN A 207 33.31 0.76 -19.00
CA GLN A 207 32.08 1.39 -18.56
C GLN A 207 32.38 2.17 -17.27
N LEU A 208 32.14 3.47 -17.28
CA LEU A 208 32.36 4.33 -16.11
C LEU A 208 31.03 4.55 -15.41
N TYR A 209 31.04 4.37 -14.09
CA TYR A 209 29.90 4.72 -13.25
C TYR A 209 29.54 6.19 -13.49
N ASP A 210 28.31 6.46 -13.92
CA ASP A 210 27.83 7.83 -14.13
C ASP A 210 27.57 8.57 -12.80
N GLY A 211 27.65 7.85 -11.67
CA GLY A 211 27.48 8.37 -10.32
C GLY A 211 26.03 8.74 -9.98
N SER A 212 25.09 8.49 -10.90
CA SER A 212 23.70 8.84 -10.69
C SER A 212 23.09 7.97 -9.58
N THR A 213 22.26 8.57 -8.75
CA THR A 213 21.67 7.94 -7.59
C THR A 213 20.17 8.19 -7.61
N THR A 214 19.39 7.12 -7.52
CA THR A 214 17.93 7.21 -7.47
C THR A 214 17.46 7.46 -6.04
N SER A 215 16.54 8.39 -5.85
CA SER A 215 15.74 8.46 -4.63
C SER A 215 14.28 8.10 -4.92
N SER A 216 13.64 7.47 -3.95
CA SER A 216 12.27 6.96 -4.06
C SER A 216 11.54 7.16 -2.75
N CYS A 217 10.22 7.34 -2.80
CA CYS A 217 9.37 7.44 -1.64
C CYS A 217 8.35 6.30 -1.62
N SER A 218 7.94 5.89 -0.42
CA SER A 218 6.84 4.93 -0.24
C SER A 218 5.56 5.35 -0.96
N CYS A 219 5.29 6.64 -1.15
CA CYS A 219 4.14 7.14 -1.92
C CYS A 219 4.23 6.88 -3.44
N GLY A 220 5.32 6.32 -3.95
CA GLY A 220 5.54 6.03 -5.37
C GLY A 220 6.32 7.10 -6.13
N TRP A 221 6.67 8.21 -5.48
CA TRP A 221 7.57 9.21 -6.04
C TRP A 221 8.97 8.61 -6.26
N THR A 222 9.58 8.91 -7.41
CA THR A 222 10.95 8.50 -7.74
C THR A 222 11.64 9.59 -8.55
N THR A 223 12.92 9.86 -8.27
CA THR A 223 13.76 10.78 -9.05
C THR A 223 15.18 10.25 -9.13
N THR A 224 15.94 10.71 -10.11
CA THR A 224 17.36 10.41 -10.26
C THR A 224 18.16 11.70 -10.15
N SER A 225 19.26 11.67 -9.38
CA SER A 225 20.17 12.80 -9.19
C SER A 225 21.60 12.41 -9.57
N PRO A 226 22.44 13.35 -10.03
CA PRO A 226 23.82 13.05 -10.44
C PRO A 226 24.79 12.75 -9.27
N SER A 227 24.29 12.76 -8.03
CA SER A 227 25.07 12.41 -6.84
C SER A 227 24.19 11.90 -5.71
N GLN A 228 24.78 11.14 -4.78
CA GLN A 228 24.09 10.65 -3.59
C GLN A 228 23.61 11.80 -2.70
N LEU A 229 24.38 12.88 -2.57
CA LEU A 229 24.01 14.06 -1.79
C LEU A 229 22.83 14.79 -2.43
N GLY A 230 22.81 14.91 -3.77
CA GLY A 230 21.67 15.45 -4.51
C GLY A 230 20.42 14.58 -4.38
N ALA A 231 20.56 13.25 -4.41
CA ALA A 231 19.44 12.33 -4.23
C ALA A 231 18.83 12.42 -2.82
N ARG A 232 19.67 12.57 -1.79
CA ARG A 232 19.24 12.81 -0.40
C ARG A 232 18.52 14.15 -0.24
N ALA A 233 19.05 15.22 -0.81
CA ALA A 233 18.41 16.54 -0.76
C ALA A 233 17.03 16.54 -1.46
N MET A 234 16.91 15.86 -2.59
CA MET A 234 15.64 15.70 -3.31
C MET A 234 14.63 14.86 -2.51
N ALA A 235 15.08 13.78 -1.87
CA ALA A 235 14.26 12.99 -0.97
C ALA A 235 13.76 13.81 0.21
N GLU A 236 14.64 14.56 0.88
CA GLU A 236 14.27 15.41 2.01
C GLU A 236 13.27 16.49 1.61
N ARG A 237 13.49 17.15 0.46
CA ARG A 237 12.57 18.15 -0.09
C ARG A 237 11.21 17.54 -0.38
N HIS A 238 11.16 16.39 -1.05
CA HIS A 238 9.89 15.69 -1.30
C HIS A 238 9.16 15.37 0.00
N ARG A 239 9.86 14.89 1.03
CA ARG A 239 9.25 14.60 2.34
C ARG A 239 8.63 15.85 2.95
N LEU A 240 9.36 16.98 2.96
CA LEU A 240 8.86 18.25 3.47
C LEU A 240 7.62 18.71 2.69
N ASP A 241 7.72 18.80 1.37
CA ASP A 241 6.62 19.23 0.50
C ASP A 241 5.37 18.37 0.69
N ALA A 242 5.55 17.05 0.77
CA ALA A 242 4.44 16.12 0.91
C ALA A 242 3.80 16.13 2.31
N THR A 243 4.59 16.35 3.37
CA THR A 243 4.03 16.53 4.73
C THR A 243 3.29 17.85 4.91
N VAL A 244 3.76 18.94 4.27
CA VAL A 244 3.16 20.28 4.33
C VAL A 244 1.86 20.36 3.53
N GLN A 245 1.71 19.55 2.47
CA GLN A 245 0.49 19.50 1.66
C GLN A 245 -0.67 18.66 2.24
N THR A 246 -0.52 18.07 3.44
CA THR A 246 -1.65 17.44 4.12
C THR A 246 -2.67 18.53 4.48
N PRO A 247 -3.89 18.55 3.90
CA PRO A 247 -4.82 19.64 4.18
C PRO A 247 -5.20 19.60 5.66
N ALA A 248 -4.89 20.67 6.38
CA ALA A 248 -5.66 21.04 7.55
C ALA A 248 -7.11 21.15 7.11
N GLY A 249 -7.97 20.28 7.65
CA GLY A 249 -9.40 20.35 7.44
C GLY A 249 -9.94 21.75 7.75
N ASP A 250 -10.91 22.16 6.95
CA ASP A 250 -11.88 23.24 7.17
C ASP A 250 -11.41 24.37 8.10
N ARG A 251 -10.81 25.40 7.49
CA ARG A 251 -10.91 26.74 8.04
C ARG A 251 -12.22 27.34 7.51
N PRO A 252 -13.25 27.55 8.34
CA PRO A 252 -14.43 28.28 7.87
C PRO A 252 -13.98 29.70 7.49
N PRO A 253 -14.53 30.28 6.41
CA PRO A 253 -14.29 31.68 6.11
C PRO A 253 -14.92 32.51 7.24
N HIS A 254 -14.07 33.21 7.99
CA HIS A 254 -14.54 34.26 8.89
C HIS A 254 -15.17 35.36 8.03
N ALA A 255 -16.50 35.46 8.13
CA ALA A 255 -17.24 36.70 8.00
C ALA A 255 -17.14 37.49 9.32
#